data_AF-A0A259R6R6-F1
#
_entry.id   AF-A0A259R6R6-F1
#
_cell.length_a   1.000
_cell.length_b   1.000
_cell.length_c   1.000
_cell.angle_alpha   90.00
_cell.angle_beta   90.00
_cell.angle_gamma   90.00
#
_symmetry.space_group_name_H-M   'P 1'
#
loop_
_entity.id
_entity.type
_entity.pdbx_description
1 polymer ?
#
loop_
_entity_poly.entity_id
_entity_poly.type
_entity_poly.pdbx_seq_one_letter_code
_entity_poly.pdbx_strand_id
1 'polypeptide(L)'
;MRFYSVFRFSEHAFAQASPRADLRRGLATAALCCLTLLGGCSTTTTQHDLTSIFKPYRADVIQGNFVSREMAEELKPGMTKEQVQAIMGTPLLKTVFNQNRWEYVFSLRQGYHAPIVRRYTVYFDKDG
;
A
#
# COMPACT_ATOMS: atom_id res chain seq x y z
N MET A 1 -44.43 42.74 70.49
CA MET A 1 -44.35 41.71 71.56
C MET A 1 -45.63 40.87 71.53
N ARG A 2 -45.48 39.55 71.35
CA ARG A 2 -46.41 38.43 71.62
C ARG A 2 -47.80 38.38 70.94
N PHE A 3 -47.89 37.49 69.93
CA PHE A 3 -49.07 36.65 69.69
C PHE A 3 -48.76 35.23 70.22
N TYR A 4 -49.72 34.61 70.93
CA TYR A 4 -49.65 33.22 71.40
C TYR A 4 -50.66 32.34 70.63
N SER A 5 -50.17 31.19 70.14
CA SER A 5 -50.71 29.80 70.30
C SER A 5 -52.15 29.51 69.78
N VAL A 6 -52.51 28.36 69.16
CA VAL A 6 -51.94 27.00 69.20
C VAL A 6 -52.69 26.06 68.23
N PHE A 7 -52.07 24.92 67.87
CA PHE A 7 -52.62 23.66 67.30
C PHE A 7 -53.12 23.63 65.83
N ARG A 8 -52.51 22.78 64.98
CA ARG A 8 -52.83 21.33 64.90
C ARG A 8 -51.83 20.58 64.01
N PHE A 9 -51.36 19.47 64.57
CA PHE A 9 -50.54 18.39 64.03
C PHE A 9 -51.28 17.60 62.93
N SER A 10 -50.61 17.26 61.81
CA SER A 10 -50.86 16.02 61.06
C SER A 10 -49.81 15.82 59.98
N GLU A 11 -48.97 14.81 60.15
CA GLU A 11 -48.28 14.11 59.05
C GLU A 11 -49.30 13.44 58.10
N HIS A 12 -48.81 12.58 57.19
CA HIS A 12 -49.49 11.71 56.21
C HIS A 12 -49.37 12.27 54.77
N ALA A 13 -48.87 11.57 53.77
CA ALA A 13 -48.36 10.21 53.70
C ALA A 13 -47.57 10.02 52.40
N PHE A 14 -46.53 9.19 52.50
CA PHE A 14 -45.82 8.52 51.43
C PHE A 14 -46.75 7.46 50.78
N ALA A 15 -47.12 7.61 49.50
CA ALA A 15 -47.57 6.56 48.54
C ALA A 15 -48.24 7.25 47.34
N GLN A 16 -48.03 6.90 46.07
CA GLN A 16 -48.21 5.56 45.53
C GLN A 16 -47.57 5.47 44.12
N ALA A 17 -46.43 4.79 43.99
CA ALA A 17 -45.87 4.41 42.69
C ALA A 17 -46.68 3.24 42.11
N SER A 18 -47.12 3.33 40.85
CA SER A 18 -47.84 2.24 40.20
C SER A 18 -46.84 1.26 39.56
N PRO A 19 -46.75 -0.01 40.01
CA PRO A 19 -45.70 -0.93 39.59
C PRO A 19 -45.78 -1.33 38.11
N ARG A 20 -46.95 -1.18 37.48
CA ARG A 20 -47.17 -1.52 36.07
C ARG A 20 -46.62 -0.48 35.09
N ALA A 21 -46.54 0.80 35.49
CA ALA A 21 -46.02 1.87 34.64
C ALA A 21 -44.49 1.84 34.60
N ASP A 22 -43.85 1.56 35.73
CA ASP A 22 -42.39 1.53 35.84
C ASP A 22 -41.80 0.29 35.15
N LEU A 23 -42.50 -0.86 35.19
CA LEU A 23 -42.12 -2.05 34.43
C LEU A 23 -42.22 -1.86 32.91
N ARG A 24 -43.27 -1.19 32.43
CA ARG A 24 -43.45 -0.88 31.00
C ARG A 24 -42.42 0.15 30.51
N ARG A 25 -42.07 1.14 31.33
CA ARG A 25 -41.02 2.11 31.04
C ARG A 25 -39.64 1.45 31.04
N GLY A 26 -39.36 0.55 32.00
CA GLY A 26 -38.12 -0.23 32.05
C GLY A 26 -37.94 -1.19 30.87
N LEU A 27 -39.03 -1.84 30.44
CA LEU A 27 -39.02 -2.69 29.24
C LEU A 27 -38.81 -1.85 27.96
N ALA A 28 -39.41 -0.66 27.88
CA ALA A 28 -39.24 0.23 26.75
C ALA A 28 -37.81 0.80 26.65
N THR A 29 -37.18 1.17 27.78
CA THR A 29 -35.79 1.64 27.79
C THR A 29 -34.80 0.51 27.51
N ALA A 30 -35.04 -0.69 28.03
CA ALA A 30 -34.22 -1.86 27.72
C ALA A 30 -34.28 -2.23 26.23
N ALA A 31 -35.48 -2.20 25.63
CA ALA A 31 -35.65 -2.46 24.20
C ALA A 31 -34.92 -1.44 23.32
N LEU A 32 -34.96 -0.15 23.69
CA LEU A 32 -34.26 0.92 22.96
C LEU A 32 -32.73 0.77 23.04
N CYS A 33 -32.19 0.41 24.21
CA CYS A 33 -30.76 0.12 24.36
C CYS A 33 -30.31 -1.13 23.59
N CYS A 34 -31.14 -2.19 23.54
CA CYS A 34 -30.82 -3.35 22.72
C CYS A 34 -30.77 -3.00 21.22
N LEU A 35 -31.69 -2.18 20.74
CA LEU A 35 -31.72 -1.73 19.34
C LEU A 35 -30.48 -0.92 18.95
N THR A 36 -29.92 -0.10 19.85
CA THR A 36 -28.67 0.64 19.58
C THR A 36 -27.43 -0.25 19.64
N LEU A 37 -27.42 -1.27 20.49
CA LEU A 37 -26.31 -2.23 20.59
C LEU A 37 -26.24 -3.20 19.39
N LEU A 38 -27.37 -3.55 18.79
CA LEU A 38 -27.43 -4.45 17.62
C LEU A 38 -27.08 -3.77 16.28
N GLY A 39 -27.01 -2.43 16.21
CA GLY A 39 -26.67 -1.68 15.00
C GLY A 39 -25.17 -1.52 14.71
N GLY A 40 -24.28 -2.02 15.57
CA GLY A 40 -22.83 -1.77 15.48
C GLY A 40 -22.05 -2.68 14.52
N CYS A 41 -22.66 -3.71 13.93
CA CYS A 41 -21.93 -4.77 13.22
C CYS A 41 -21.80 -4.63 11.70
N SER A 42 -22.26 -3.53 11.07
CA SER A 42 -22.23 -3.41 9.60
C SER A 42 -21.10 -2.55 9.02
N THR A 43 -20.18 -2.02 9.83
CA THR A 43 -19.11 -1.12 9.37
C THR A 43 -17.68 -1.68 9.43
N THR A 44 -17.49 -2.97 9.68
CA THR A 44 -16.15 -3.57 9.72
C THR A 44 -15.90 -4.48 8.53
N THR A 45 -15.95 -3.93 7.31
CA THR A 45 -15.13 -4.45 6.20
C THR A 45 -14.56 -3.34 5.34
N THR A 46 -14.41 -2.12 5.87
CA THR A 46 -13.51 -1.15 5.24
C THR A 46 -12.09 -1.53 5.63
N GLN A 47 -11.53 -2.51 4.91
CA GLN A 47 -10.13 -2.85 4.93
C GLN A 47 -9.37 -1.66 4.34
N HIS A 48 -9.23 -0.59 5.12
CA HIS A 48 -8.38 0.54 4.76
C HIS A 48 -6.97 -0.02 4.61
N ASP A 49 -6.52 -0.09 3.37
CA ASP A 49 -5.18 -0.48 3.02
C ASP A 49 -4.21 0.63 3.51
N LEU A 50 -3.85 0.56 4.80
CA LEU A 50 -2.92 1.49 5.44
C LEU A 50 -1.52 1.45 4.79
N THR A 51 -1.27 0.46 3.91
CA THR A 51 -0.05 0.37 3.11
C THR A 51 0.02 1.41 1.98
N SER A 52 -1.10 2.07 1.64
CA SER A 52 -1.15 3.14 0.65
C SER A 52 -0.59 4.49 1.16
N ILE A 53 -0.60 4.71 2.48
CA ILE A 53 -0.12 5.95 3.12
C ILE A 53 1.41 5.93 3.28
N PHE A 54 1.96 4.75 3.58
CA PHE A 54 3.40 4.56 3.75
C PHE A 54 3.97 3.81 2.55
N LYS A 55 4.49 4.55 1.57
CA LYS A 55 5.30 3.96 0.49
C LYS A 55 6.64 3.48 1.08
N PRO A 56 6.89 2.16 1.21
CA PRO A 56 8.18 1.68 1.72
C PRO A 56 9.32 2.11 0.80
N TYR A 57 10.52 2.32 1.35
CA TYR A 57 11.68 2.60 0.52
C TYR A 57 11.92 1.44 -0.46
N ARG A 58 12.05 1.77 -1.75
CA ARG A 58 12.47 0.82 -2.78
C ARG A 58 13.89 1.16 -3.18
N ALA A 59 14.79 0.20 -2.97
CA ALA A 59 16.17 0.33 -3.41
C ALA A 59 16.25 0.39 -4.94
N ASP A 60 17.25 1.10 -5.44
CA ASP A 60 17.54 1.16 -6.86
C ASP A 60 18.05 -0.19 -7.34
N VAL A 61 17.47 -0.69 -8.43
CA VAL A 61 17.82 -1.98 -9.02
C VAL A 61 18.49 -1.74 -10.37
N ILE A 62 19.74 -2.20 -10.49
CA ILE A 62 20.51 -2.18 -11.73
C ILE A 62 20.51 -3.61 -12.28
N GLN A 63 20.11 -3.77 -13.54
CA GLN A 63 20.05 -5.07 -14.22
C GLN A 63 20.65 -4.98 -15.63
N GLY A 64 21.43 -5.99 -16.00
CA GLY A 64 21.93 -6.17 -17.37
C GLY A 64 23.39 -5.75 -17.57
N ASN A 65 23.78 -5.53 -18.82
CA ASN A 65 25.14 -5.13 -19.18
C ASN A 65 25.24 -3.61 -19.20
N PHE A 66 26.15 -3.05 -18.42
CA PHE A 66 26.42 -1.62 -18.46
C PHE A 66 27.19 -1.28 -19.74
N VAL A 67 26.57 -0.49 -20.62
CA VAL A 67 27.22 0.05 -21.81
C VAL A 67 27.34 1.56 -21.63
N SER A 68 28.58 2.03 -21.52
CA SER A 68 28.91 3.45 -21.50
C SER A 68 29.04 3.98 -22.92
N ARG A 69 29.00 5.30 -23.06
CA ARG A 69 29.12 5.93 -24.38
C ARG A 69 30.53 5.74 -24.95
N GLU A 70 31.53 5.83 -24.09
CA GLU A 70 32.95 5.72 -24.43
C GLU A 70 33.26 4.34 -24.99
N MET A 71 32.71 3.28 -24.38
CA MET A 71 32.85 1.90 -24.91
C MET A 71 32.19 1.75 -26.28
N ALA A 72 31.04 2.40 -26.51
CA ALA A 72 30.37 2.37 -27.80
C ALA A 72 31.11 3.18 -28.87
N GLU A 73 31.77 4.27 -28.50
CA GLU A 73 32.60 5.10 -29.38
C GLU A 73 33.93 4.41 -29.74
N GLU A 74 34.43 3.55 -28.87
CA GLU A 74 35.63 2.74 -29.14
C GLU A 74 35.38 1.64 -30.17
N LEU A 75 34.13 1.17 -30.30
CA LEU A 75 33.74 0.18 -31.30
C LEU A 75 33.87 0.75 -32.71
N LYS A 76 34.56 -0.01 -33.57
CA LYS A 76 34.72 0.31 -35.00
C LYS A 76 34.12 -0.79 -35.87
N PRO A 77 33.51 -0.44 -37.01
CA PRO A 77 33.08 -1.44 -37.98
C PRO A 77 34.26 -2.33 -38.43
N GLY A 78 34.05 -3.64 -38.53
CA GLY A 78 35.07 -4.62 -38.92
C GLY A 78 35.87 -5.24 -37.76
N MET A 79 35.53 -4.93 -36.50
CA MET A 79 36.07 -5.65 -35.34
C MET A 79 35.53 -7.08 -35.25
N THR A 80 36.38 -8.02 -34.83
CA THR A 80 35.95 -9.40 -34.59
C THR A 80 35.12 -9.52 -33.31
N LYS A 81 34.34 -10.60 -33.19
CA LYS A 81 33.55 -10.93 -32.00
C LYS A 81 34.35 -10.88 -30.70
N GLU A 82 35.59 -11.35 -30.72
CA GLU A 82 36.49 -11.37 -29.56
C GLU A 82 36.91 -9.95 -29.16
N GLN A 83 37.21 -9.10 -30.15
CA GLN A 83 37.57 -7.69 -29.90
C GLN A 83 36.39 -6.91 -29.32
N VAL A 84 35.18 -7.11 -29.86
CA VAL A 84 33.96 -6.51 -29.32
C VAL A 84 33.71 -7.00 -27.89
N GLN A 85 33.92 -8.29 -27.62
CA GLN A 85 33.76 -8.87 -26.28
C GLN A 85 34.81 -8.35 -25.29
N ALA A 86 36.03 -8.01 -25.75
CA ALA A 86 37.06 -7.42 -24.89
C ALA A 86 36.68 -6.00 -24.43
N ILE A 87 36.02 -5.22 -25.29
CA ILE A 87 35.59 -3.85 -24.98
C ILE A 87 34.28 -3.85 -24.17
N MET A 88 33.26 -4.55 -24.67
CA MET A 88 31.89 -4.47 -24.16
C MET A 88 31.56 -5.57 -23.13
N GLY A 89 32.46 -6.53 -22.94
CA GLY A 89 32.21 -7.72 -22.14
C GLY A 89 31.32 -8.76 -22.83
N THR A 90 31.04 -9.83 -22.10
CA THR A 90 30.20 -10.94 -22.57
C THR A 90 28.73 -10.53 -22.55
N PRO A 91 28.01 -10.59 -23.68
CA PRO A 91 26.58 -10.32 -23.67
C PRO A 91 25.84 -11.39 -22.85
N LEU A 92 24.96 -10.95 -21.96
CA LEU A 92 24.13 -11.83 -21.12
C LEU A 92 23.15 -12.68 -21.95
N LEU A 93 22.83 -12.23 -23.17
CA LEU A 93 21.86 -12.88 -24.05
C LEU A 93 22.51 -13.16 -25.41
N LYS A 94 23.08 -14.37 -25.58
CA LYS A 94 23.33 -14.96 -26.90
C LYS A 94 22.20 -15.93 -27.21
N THR A 95 21.23 -15.51 -28.02
CA THR A 95 20.17 -16.44 -28.45
C THR A 95 20.74 -17.47 -29.41
N VAL A 96 20.45 -18.76 -29.21
CA VAL A 96 20.92 -19.86 -30.08
C VAL A 96 20.52 -19.68 -31.54
N PHE A 97 19.44 -18.93 -31.80
CA PHE A 97 18.91 -18.64 -33.13
C PHE A 97 19.61 -17.47 -33.83
N ASN A 98 20.29 -16.58 -33.09
CA ASN A 98 20.93 -15.39 -33.66
C ASN A 98 22.36 -15.26 -33.15
N GLN A 99 23.25 -16.11 -33.63
CA GLN A 99 24.67 -16.09 -33.24
C GLN A 99 25.42 -14.83 -33.72
N ASN A 100 24.87 -14.15 -34.74
CA ASN A 100 25.41 -12.95 -35.35
C ASN A 100 24.76 -11.65 -34.83
N ARG A 101 23.89 -11.73 -33.83
CA ARG A 101 23.31 -10.55 -33.19
C ARG A 101 23.52 -10.62 -31.69
N TRP A 102 24.28 -9.68 -31.14
CA TRP A 102 24.46 -9.58 -29.69
C TRP A 102 23.68 -8.39 -29.16
N GLU A 103 22.96 -8.62 -28.07
CA GLU A 103 22.12 -7.61 -27.43
C GLU A 103 22.65 -7.29 -26.03
N TYR A 104 23.01 -6.03 -25.84
CA TYR A 104 23.42 -5.45 -24.57
C TYR A 104 22.26 -4.60 -24.04
N VAL A 105 21.52 -5.15 -23.09
CA VAL A 105 20.40 -4.47 -22.45
C VAL A 105 20.83 -4.03 -21.06
N PHE A 106 20.66 -2.75 -20.77
CA PHE A 106 20.83 -2.13 -19.47
C PHE A 106 19.47 -1.63 -18.97
N SER A 107 19.11 -1.95 -17.74
CA SER A 107 17.90 -1.47 -17.09
C SER A 107 18.24 -0.91 -15.71
N LEU A 108 17.88 0.34 -15.48
CA LEU A 108 18.00 1.02 -14.19
C LEU A 108 16.60 1.38 -13.70
N ARG A 109 16.19 0.83 -12.57
CA ARG A 109 14.95 1.20 -11.89
C ARG A 109 15.28 1.99 -10.63
N GLN A 110 14.93 3.28 -10.62
CA GLN A 110 15.15 4.17 -9.48
C GLN A 110 13.89 4.22 -8.61
N GLY A 111 13.88 3.49 -7.49
CA GLY A 111 12.74 3.39 -6.57
C GLY A 111 11.36 3.18 -7.25
N TYR A 112 10.54 4.24 -7.25
CA TYR A 112 9.19 4.26 -7.81
C TYR A 112 9.09 4.82 -9.24
N HIS A 113 10.20 5.25 -9.83
CA HIS A 113 10.24 5.79 -11.18
C HIS A 113 10.12 4.70 -12.24
N ALA A 114 9.76 5.11 -13.46
CA ALA A 114 9.79 4.23 -14.62
C ALA A 114 11.23 3.73 -14.87
N PRO A 115 11.42 2.46 -15.24
CA PRO A 115 12.76 1.94 -15.52
C PRO A 115 13.35 2.61 -16.75
N ILE A 116 14.60 3.04 -16.64
CA ILE A 116 15.41 3.55 -17.75
C ILE A 116 16.05 2.33 -18.41
N VAL A 117 15.60 2.01 -19.63
CA VAL A 117 16.14 0.90 -20.42
C VAL A 117 16.97 1.45 -21.56
N ARG A 118 18.22 0.98 -21.69
CA ARG A 118 19.11 1.24 -22.82
C ARG A 118 19.43 -0.08 -23.50
N ARG A 119 19.31 -0.11 -24.83
CA ARG A 119 19.59 -1.29 -25.64
C ARG A 119 20.63 -0.93 -26.69
N TYR A 120 21.70 -1.71 -26.71
CA TYR A 120 22.68 -1.71 -27.78
C TYR A 120 22.67 -3.06 -28.48
N THR A 121 22.61 -3.03 -29.80
CA THR A 121 22.59 -4.23 -30.62
C THR A 121 23.76 -4.18 -31.58
N VAL A 122 24.61 -5.19 -31.52
CA VAL A 122 25.74 -5.35 -32.44
C VAL A 122 25.37 -6.45 -33.43
N TYR A 123 25.51 -6.13 -34.71
CA TYR A 123 25.31 -7.06 -35.81
C TYR A 123 26.67 -7.46 -36.35
N PHE A 124 26.87 -8.76 -36.51
CA PHE A 124 28.07 -9.35 -37.09
C PHE A 124 27.72 -9.94 -38.45
N ASP A 125 28.68 -9.90 -39.38
CA ASP A 125 28.53 -10.56 -40.67
C ASP A 125 28.70 -12.08 -40.54
N LYS A 126 28.47 -12.80 -41.63
CA LYS A 126 28.59 -14.28 -41.67
C LYS A 126 29.96 -14.78 -41.22
N ASP A 127 30.99 -13.97 -41.35
CA ASP A 127 32.39 -14.33 -41.10
C ASP A 127 32.86 -14.06 -39.66
N GLY A 128 32.04 -13.39 -38.84
CA GLY A 128 32.35 -13.14 -37.43
C GLY A 128 32.84 -11.75 -37.13
#